data_AF-A0A521S717-F1
#
_entry.id   AF-A0A521S717-F1
#
_cell.length_a   1.000
_cell.length_b   1.000
_cell.length_c   1.000
_cell.angle_alpha   90.00
_cell.angle_beta   90.00
_cell.angle_gamma   90.00
#
_symmetry.space_group_name_H-M   'P 1'
#
loop_
_entity.id
_entity.type
_entity.pdbx_description
1 polymer ?
#
loop_
_entity_poly.entity_id
_entity_poly.type
_entity_poly.pdbx_seq_one_letter_code
_entity_poly.pdbx_strand_id
1 'polypeptide(L)'
;MQAIREAIGNLAGIFFGLLEVVAAAVALLAVILLASIIVRSIARAVLGRATLVLPFRGAEKVGLCLNEIVAQQLGEIETAWQVLSRRVRDAQASVKAGNTAMLVDLGRSEPDTVLDPEQEILILSDPMEGQAIGSISFGSFSFSPDSLFALSYRIRTLLARRTIQGGIDQAGATVRFSTTLTTDRGKPTTMVLVRSIEQPDQLLELVDDMAFEIVKRRWGLASEAKTWRGYRTFIDGYTHHIRYIRSGNTAEREAAIERYQQSVGIEPDYALAHYNLGTLLYNRFTATDNDRAIEHLRKAAETAEGTLKALALGVLSRAYCQQVHRYGHEKMPWMSWAEEASAKAVQLGPDLEEAWLARGFALQFLGKAREAIEAYWRVMALPGDSTEELRLKSSAENNRAYIAMTEFNDLKEAEVLFKHALALDPHNKFSYANLGEIYKRQKNHSAALVAFEQAVRLDPRYINGTNELGMLYIAMAADAREARKQKEMEEALKAARQWHERALSLVPKEEERHRAELRKRFAKTYRGEKFEEEAEAVERLLKEETAST
;
A
#
# COMPACT_ATOMS: atom_id res chain seq x y z
N MET A 1 48.81 -28.47 50.01
CA MET A 1 49.52 -28.57 48.71
C MET A 1 48.72 -29.31 47.64
N GLN A 2 48.13 -30.47 47.93
CA GLN A 2 47.36 -31.24 46.93
C GLN A 2 46.13 -30.47 46.40
N ALA A 3 45.36 -29.83 47.29
CA ALA A 3 44.25 -28.95 46.90
C ALA A 3 44.68 -27.73 46.05
N ILE A 4 45.89 -27.20 46.27
CA ILE A 4 46.44 -26.09 45.46
C ILE A 4 46.85 -26.59 44.08
N ARG A 5 47.37 -27.82 43.98
CA ARG A 5 47.72 -28.46 42.70
C ARG A 5 46.48 -28.77 41.86
N GLU A 6 45.39 -29.20 42.49
CA GLU A 6 44.08 -29.38 41.84
C GLU A 6 43.46 -28.04 41.43
N ALA A 7 43.56 -27.00 42.26
CA ALA A 7 43.08 -25.66 41.91
C ALA A 7 43.86 -25.06 40.71
N ILE A 8 45.18 -25.21 40.67
CA ILE A 8 46.01 -24.75 39.54
C ILE A 8 45.75 -25.58 38.28
N GLY A 9 45.54 -26.90 38.40
CA GLY A 9 45.15 -27.76 37.27
C GLY A 9 43.80 -27.38 36.67
N ASN A 10 42.81 -27.08 37.53
CA ASN A 10 41.49 -26.60 37.10
C ASN A 10 41.56 -25.20 36.49
N LEU A 11 42.36 -24.29 37.05
CA LEU A 11 42.62 -22.96 36.47
C LEU A 11 43.31 -23.04 35.12
N ALA A 12 44.29 -23.92 34.94
CA ALA A 12 44.94 -24.14 33.65
C ALA A 12 43.99 -24.74 32.61
N GLY A 13 43.11 -25.68 33.01
CA GLY A 13 42.06 -26.22 32.14
C GLY A 13 41.03 -25.16 31.72
N ILE A 14 40.64 -24.27 32.64
CA ILE A 14 39.75 -23.14 32.34
C ILE A 14 40.44 -22.13 31.43
N PHE A 15 41.75 -21.87 31.62
CA PHE A 15 42.51 -20.94 30.78
C PHE A 15 42.70 -21.46 29.36
N PHE A 16 42.95 -22.76 29.18
CA PHE A 16 43.01 -23.39 27.86
C PHE A 16 41.64 -23.46 27.18
N GLY A 17 40.57 -23.73 27.93
CA GLY A 17 39.19 -23.64 27.43
C GLY A 17 38.81 -22.21 27.00
N LEU A 18 39.21 -21.20 27.76
CA LEU A 18 39.03 -19.79 27.37
C LEU A 18 39.81 -19.44 26.11
N LEU A 19 41.02 -19.98 25.94
CA LEU A 19 41.83 -19.74 24.75
C LEU A 19 41.22 -20.39 23.50
N GLU A 20 40.61 -21.56 23.61
CA GLU A 20 39.86 -22.19 22.51
C GLU A 20 38.57 -21.44 22.18
N VAL A 21 37.85 -20.93 23.18
CA VAL A 21 36.65 -20.11 22.98
C VAL A 21 37.01 -18.75 22.37
N VAL A 22 38.10 -18.12 22.81
CA VAL A 22 38.60 -16.87 22.22
C VAL A 22 39.13 -17.13 20.79
N ALA A 23 39.81 -18.25 20.53
CA ALA A 23 40.23 -18.62 19.19
C ALA A 23 39.02 -18.90 18.27
N ALA A 24 37.97 -19.55 18.78
CA ALA A 24 36.72 -19.77 18.06
C ALA A 24 35.95 -18.47 17.82
N ALA A 25 35.93 -17.55 18.78
CA ALA A 25 35.32 -16.23 18.65
C ALA A 25 36.09 -15.33 17.67
N VAL A 26 37.42 -15.39 17.66
CA VAL A 26 38.28 -14.71 16.69
C VAL A 26 38.12 -15.34 15.29
N ALA A 27 37.99 -16.66 15.19
CA ALA A 27 37.69 -17.34 13.93
C ALA A 27 36.29 -16.98 13.43
N LEU A 28 35.29 -16.88 14.30
CA LEU A 28 33.93 -16.44 13.97
C LEU A 28 33.90 -14.97 13.55
N LEU A 29 34.60 -14.09 14.27
CA LEU A 29 34.80 -12.69 13.88
C LEU A 29 35.54 -12.57 12.56
N ALA A 30 36.55 -13.42 12.31
CA ALA A 30 37.25 -13.48 11.03
C ALA A 30 36.33 -13.97 9.91
N VAL A 31 35.46 -14.95 10.15
CA VAL A 31 34.43 -15.42 9.21
C VAL A 31 33.37 -14.35 8.96
N ILE A 32 32.95 -13.59 9.98
CA ILE A 32 32.03 -12.46 9.85
C ILE A 32 32.69 -11.31 9.11
N LEU A 33 33.97 -11.03 9.37
CA LEU A 33 34.74 -10.02 8.62
C LEU A 33 34.93 -10.48 7.17
N LEU A 34 35.25 -11.75 6.94
CA LEU A 34 35.42 -12.33 5.60
C LEU A 34 34.08 -12.33 4.87
N ALA A 35 32.97 -12.66 5.53
CA ALA A 35 31.62 -12.55 4.98
C ALA A 35 31.24 -11.09 4.71
N SER A 36 31.63 -10.13 5.56
CA SER A 36 31.45 -8.70 5.33
C SER A 36 32.31 -8.19 4.16
N ILE A 37 33.54 -8.68 4.02
CA ILE A 37 34.44 -8.36 2.92
C ILE A 37 33.95 -9.01 1.63
N ILE A 38 33.41 -10.23 1.67
CA ILE A 38 32.81 -10.92 0.54
C ILE A 38 31.51 -10.22 0.15
N VAL A 39 30.64 -9.84 1.09
CA VAL A 39 29.43 -9.04 0.82
C VAL A 39 29.79 -7.67 0.28
N ARG A 40 30.83 -7.00 0.80
CA ARG A 40 31.33 -5.72 0.26
C ARG A 40 32.04 -5.87 -1.07
N SER A 41 32.69 -7.02 -1.34
CA SER A 41 33.36 -7.30 -2.62
C SER A 41 32.37 -7.78 -3.67
N ILE A 42 31.30 -8.49 -3.30
CA ILE A 42 30.14 -8.78 -4.13
C ILE A 42 29.39 -7.48 -4.37
N ALA A 43 29.15 -6.64 -3.36
CA ALA A 43 28.58 -5.32 -3.54
C ALA A 43 29.47 -4.46 -4.45
N ARG A 44 30.80 -4.46 -4.33
CA ARG A 44 31.71 -3.75 -5.25
C ARG A 44 31.85 -4.40 -6.61
N ALA A 45 31.69 -5.71 -6.76
CA ALA A 45 31.71 -6.41 -8.05
C ALA A 45 30.39 -6.23 -8.80
N VAL A 46 29.27 -6.13 -8.07
CA VAL A 46 27.92 -5.82 -8.57
C VAL A 46 27.78 -4.32 -8.85
N LEU A 47 28.28 -3.45 -7.97
CA LEU A 47 28.27 -1.98 -8.14
C LEU A 47 29.39 -1.45 -9.03
N GLY A 48 30.49 -2.20 -9.20
CA GLY A 48 31.65 -1.81 -10.01
C GLY A 48 31.55 -2.18 -11.49
N ARG A 49 30.48 -2.87 -11.90
CA ARG A 49 30.15 -3.13 -13.32
C ARG A 49 28.68 -2.85 -13.69
N ALA A 50 27.91 -2.23 -12.80
CA ALA A 50 26.60 -1.69 -13.11
C ALA A 50 26.60 -0.19 -12.83
N THR A 51 26.74 0.61 -13.88
CA THR A 51 26.29 2.01 -13.89
C THR A 51 24.77 2.01 -13.71
N LEU A 52 24.31 1.82 -12.47
CA LEU A 52 22.92 1.94 -12.07
C LEU A 52 22.76 3.30 -11.41
N VAL A 53 22.43 4.29 -12.25
CA VAL A 53 22.02 5.62 -11.82
C VAL A 53 20.61 5.50 -11.27
N LEU A 54 20.47 5.52 -9.94
CA LEU A 54 19.19 5.64 -9.24
C LEU A 54 18.65 7.08 -9.46
N PRO A 55 17.43 7.28 -10.02
CA PRO A 55 16.89 8.62 -10.20
C PRO A 55 15.79 8.92 -9.17
N PHE A 56 16.07 9.86 -8.27
CA PHE A 56 15.05 10.65 -7.60
C PHE A 56 15.57 12.08 -7.36
N ARG A 57 15.04 13.03 -8.13
CA ARG A 57 15.03 14.47 -7.84
C ARG A 57 13.67 14.97 -8.31
N GLY A 58 12.79 15.57 -7.52
CA GLY A 58 12.70 15.96 -6.11
C GLY A 58 11.40 16.78 -6.04
N ALA A 59 10.49 16.69 -5.06
CA ALA A 59 10.63 16.30 -3.68
C ALA A 59 9.28 15.81 -3.11
N GLU A 60 8.80 14.64 -3.55
CA GLU A 60 7.89 13.77 -2.76
C GLU A 60 8.32 12.30 -2.79
N LYS A 61 9.45 12.05 -3.48
CA LYS A 61 10.04 10.79 -3.88
C LYS A 61 10.77 10.04 -2.74
N VAL A 62 10.37 10.30 -1.50
CA VAL A 62 10.88 9.68 -0.26
C VAL A 62 9.74 9.03 0.53
N GLY A 63 8.48 9.40 0.28
CA GLY A 63 7.32 8.92 1.04
C GLY A 63 7.07 7.41 0.94
N LEU A 64 7.09 6.79 -0.25
CA LEU A 64 6.67 5.40 -0.41
C LEU A 64 7.74 4.36 0.00
N CYS A 65 9.02 4.59 -0.31
CA CYS A 65 10.11 3.71 0.14
C CYS A 65 10.51 3.95 1.61
N LEU A 66 10.46 5.20 2.12
CA LEU A 66 10.53 5.36 3.58
C LEU A 66 9.27 4.84 4.25
N ASN A 67 8.06 4.91 3.68
CA ASN A 67 6.87 4.28 4.29
C ASN A 67 6.92 2.76 4.24
N GLU A 68 7.52 2.12 3.24
CA GLU A 68 7.74 0.66 3.25
C GLU A 68 8.82 0.26 4.24
N ILE A 69 9.94 0.99 4.32
CA ILE A 69 10.99 0.76 5.33
C ILE A 69 10.48 1.10 6.73
N VAL A 70 9.70 2.16 6.89
CA VAL A 70 9.05 2.58 8.13
C VAL A 70 7.91 1.64 8.45
N ALA A 71 7.11 1.12 7.52
CA ALA A 71 6.08 0.10 7.80
C ALA A 71 6.69 -1.28 8.12
N GLN A 72 7.84 -1.63 7.53
CA GLN A 72 8.57 -2.84 7.86
C GLN A 72 9.28 -2.69 9.22
N GLN A 73 9.94 -1.56 9.47
CA GLN A 73 10.52 -1.24 10.78
C GLN A 73 9.45 -1.00 11.86
N LEU A 74 8.28 -0.44 11.51
CA LEU A 74 7.12 -0.26 12.36
C LEU A 74 6.41 -1.58 12.58
N GLY A 75 6.35 -2.49 11.61
CA GLY A 75 5.83 -3.85 11.77
C GLY A 75 6.72 -4.67 12.71
N GLU A 76 8.04 -4.48 12.66
CA GLU A 76 8.96 -5.01 13.67
C GLU A 76 8.79 -4.34 15.04
N ILE A 77 8.57 -3.01 15.08
CA ILE A 77 8.24 -2.28 16.31
C ILE A 77 6.90 -2.75 16.87
N GLU A 78 5.92 -3.03 16.02
CA GLU A 78 4.58 -3.45 16.38
C GLU A 78 4.60 -4.89 16.85
N THR A 79 5.38 -5.77 16.22
CA THR A 79 5.58 -7.14 16.68
C THR A 79 6.29 -7.14 18.05
N ALA A 80 7.36 -6.35 18.21
CA ALA A 80 8.03 -6.16 19.50
C ALA A 80 7.09 -5.54 20.54
N TRP A 81 6.27 -4.57 20.13
CA TRP A 81 5.27 -3.89 20.95
C TRP A 81 4.14 -4.82 21.37
N GLN A 82 3.63 -5.67 20.49
CA GLN A 82 2.56 -6.63 20.78
C GLN A 82 3.06 -7.68 21.77
N VAL A 83 4.29 -8.17 21.60
CA VAL A 83 4.96 -9.08 22.55
C VAL A 83 5.14 -8.39 23.90
N LEU A 84 5.63 -7.15 23.93
CA LEU A 84 5.82 -6.42 25.19
C LEU A 84 4.48 -6.04 25.84
N SER A 85 3.47 -5.65 25.06
CA SER A 85 2.14 -5.25 25.54
C SER A 85 1.37 -6.43 26.10
N ARG A 86 1.53 -7.62 25.51
CA ARG A 86 1.03 -8.87 26.09
C ARG A 86 1.71 -9.12 27.44
N ARG A 87 3.04 -9.06 27.51
CA ARG A 87 3.80 -9.25 28.77
C ARG A 87 3.44 -8.24 29.86
N VAL A 88 3.19 -6.98 29.50
CA VAL A 88 2.73 -5.94 30.45
C VAL A 88 1.31 -6.22 30.94
N ARG A 89 0.39 -6.64 30.04
CA ARG A 89 -0.97 -7.04 30.45
C ARG A 89 -0.97 -8.28 31.33
N ASP A 90 -0.11 -9.26 31.03
CA ASP A 90 0.04 -10.47 31.84
C ASP A 90 0.62 -10.13 33.23
N ALA A 91 1.59 -9.21 33.30
CA ALA A 91 2.12 -8.70 34.56
C ALA A 91 1.05 -7.92 35.36
N GLN A 92 0.27 -7.05 34.70
CA GLN A 92 -0.83 -6.32 35.35
C GLN A 92 -1.95 -7.24 35.85
N ALA A 93 -2.28 -8.31 35.11
CA ALA A 93 -3.24 -9.32 35.52
C ALA A 93 -2.73 -10.13 36.73
N SER A 94 -1.43 -10.45 36.76
CA SER A 94 -0.78 -11.13 37.89
C SER A 94 -0.75 -10.26 39.17
N VAL A 95 -0.48 -8.96 39.03
CA VAL A 95 -0.53 -7.98 40.12
C VAL A 95 -1.96 -7.80 40.65
N LYS A 96 -2.97 -7.72 39.76
CA LYS A 96 -4.39 -7.69 40.16
C LYS A 96 -4.85 -8.97 40.87
N ALA A 97 -4.22 -10.11 40.57
CA ALA A 97 -4.50 -11.40 41.21
C ALA A 97 -3.76 -11.60 42.55
N GLY A 98 -2.99 -10.62 43.03
CA GLY A 98 -2.24 -10.73 44.28
C GLY A 98 -1.00 -11.62 44.21
N ASN A 99 -0.59 -12.04 43.02
CA ASN A 99 0.61 -12.85 42.81
C ASN A 99 1.81 -11.93 42.61
N THR A 100 2.56 -11.66 43.69
CA THR A 100 3.79 -10.86 43.68
C THR A 100 5.03 -11.64 43.20
N ALA A 101 4.90 -12.92 42.86
CA ALA A 101 5.99 -13.75 42.39
C ALA A 101 5.97 -13.93 40.86
N MET A 102 6.47 -12.93 40.15
CA MET A 102 7.17 -13.20 38.89
C MET A 102 8.27 -12.16 38.69
N LEU A 103 9.48 -12.51 39.11
CA LEU A 103 10.72 -11.93 38.59
C LEU A 103 10.78 -12.32 37.11
N VAL A 104 10.54 -11.38 36.21
CA VAL A 104 10.91 -11.55 34.81
C VAL A 104 12.41 -11.34 34.73
N ASP A 105 13.15 -12.44 34.71
CA ASP A 105 14.58 -12.50 34.42
C ASP A 105 14.83 -11.88 33.03
N LEU A 106 15.26 -10.63 33.02
CA LEU A 106 15.62 -9.87 31.82
C LEU A 106 17.10 -10.08 31.53
N GLY A 107 17.44 -11.28 31.08
CA GLY A 107 18.61 -11.52 30.25
C GLY A 107 19.67 -12.43 30.86
N ARG A 108 19.82 -13.61 30.25
CA ARG A 108 21.12 -14.16 29.81
C ARG A 108 20.91 -15.12 28.63
N SER A 109 21.05 -14.59 27.42
CA SER A 109 21.61 -15.27 26.24
C SER A 109 21.61 -14.31 25.03
N GLU A 110 22.70 -13.57 24.87
CA GLU A 110 23.61 -13.88 23.76
C GLU A 110 24.93 -14.37 24.39
N PRO A 111 25.65 -15.30 23.76
CA PRO A 111 26.76 -15.98 24.40
C PRO A 111 27.92 -15.01 24.71
N ASP A 112 28.37 -15.10 25.94
CA ASP A 112 29.67 -14.70 26.45
C ASP A 112 30.10 -13.24 26.26
N THR A 113 29.77 -12.40 27.25
CA THR A 113 30.80 -11.59 27.92
C THR A 113 30.32 -11.16 29.30
N VAL A 114 31.12 -11.50 30.30
CA VAL A 114 30.92 -11.22 31.72
C VAL A 114 30.98 -9.71 31.97
N LEU A 115 29.96 -9.14 32.59
CA LEU A 115 30.05 -7.89 33.33
C LEU A 115 29.44 -8.11 34.73
N ASP A 116 30.25 -7.77 35.72
CA ASP A 116 30.05 -7.95 37.16
C ASP A 116 28.97 -6.97 37.69
N PRO A 117 28.09 -7.34 38.65
CA PRO A 117 26.95 -6.51 39.06
C PRO A 117 27.25 -5.45 40.14
N GLU A 118 28.50 -5.21 40.54
CA GLU A 118 28.83 -4.23 41.57
C GLU A 118 29.91 -3.25 41.09
N GLN A 119 29.50 -2.13 40.49
CA GLN A 119 30.20 -0.84 40.63
C GLN A 119 29.37 0.31 40.06
N GLU A 120 28.82 1.12 40.97
CA GLU A 120 28.57 2.53 40.72
C GLU A 120 29.88 3.20 40.28
N ILE A 121 29.97 3.69 39.04
CA ILE A 121 30.92 4.75 38.69
C ILE A 121 30.20 5.81 37.85
N LEU A 122 29.81 6.85 38.56
CA LEU A 122 29.54 8.19 38.11
C LEU A 122 30.85 8.77 37.52
N ILE A 123 30.91 9.06 36.22
CA ILE A 123 31.94 9.94 35.66
C ILE A 123 31.29 11.31 35.43
N LEU A 124 31.52 12.21 36.40
CA LEU A 124 31.39 13.65 36.22
C LEU A 124 32.66 14.13 35.51
N SER A 125 32.50 14.90 34.44
CA SER A 125 33.51 15.89 34.05
C SER A 125 32.82 17.21 33.74
N ASP A 126 33.45 18.26 34.26
CA ASP A 126 32.94 19.60 34.55
C ASP A 126 32.61 20.41 33.27
N PRO A 127 31.67 21.36 33.34
CA PRO A 127 31.14 22.14 32.23
C PRO A 127 31.88 23.48 32.05
N MET A 128 32.23 23.84 30.81
CA MET A 128 32.44 25.20 30.28
C MET A 128 32.37 25.07 28.75
N GLU A 129 31.53 25.70 27.93
CA GLU A 129 30.57 26.81 28.05
C GLU A 129 29.33 26.45 27.17
N GLY A 130 28.11 26.81 27.62
CA GLY A 130 26.92 26.87 26.73
C GLY A 130 25.68 26.03 27.09
N GLN A 131 25.42 25.79 28.38
CA GLN A 131 24.12 25.44 29.01
C GLN A 131 23.22 24.36 28.37
N ALA A 132 23.28 23.15 28.92
CA ALA A 132 22.11 22.30 29.13
C ALA A 132 21.81 22.27 30.65
N ILE A 133 20.70 22.88 31.06
CA ILE A 133 20.27 22.97 32.45
C ILE A 133 19.34 21.78 32.77
N GLY A 134 19.90 20.77 33.46
CA GLY A 134 19.26 19.97 34.51
C GLY A 134 18.18 18.92 34.16
N SER A 135 18.37 17.68 34.66
CA SER A 135 17.27 16.84 35.14
C SER A 135 17.39 16.68 36.66
N ILE A 136 16.25 16.76 37.36
CA ILE A 136 16.13 16.73 38.83
C ILE A 136 15.27 15.52 39.20
N SER A 137 15.78 14.69 40.12
CA SER A 137 15.08 13.65 40.88
C SER A 137 14.49 14.28 42.16
N PHE A 138 13.40 13.82 42.80
CA PHE A 138 13.30 12.68 43.73
C PHE A 138 11.84 12.55 44.25
N GLY A 139 11.50 11.40 44.89
CA GLY A 139 10.18 10.89 45.37
C GLY A 139 9.18 11.88 46.01
N SER A 140 7.89 11.57 46.19
CA SER A 140 7.25 10.34 46.70
C SER A 140 5.98 9.92 45.93
N PHE A 141 5.59 8.66 46.12
CA PHE A 141 4.84 7.84 45.16
C PHE A 141 3.33 7.76 45.37
N SER A 142 2.60 7.62 44.26
CA SER A 142 1.48 6.68 44.15
C SER A 142 1.24 6.25 42.69
N PHE A 143 2.22 5.56 42.08
CA PHE A 143 2.04 4.62 40.95
C PHE A 143 3.19 3.59 40.96
N SER A 144 2.98 2.39 40.43
CA SER A 144 3.93 1.28 40.63
C SER A 144 5.27 1.56 39.92
N PRO A 145 6.42 1.36 40.61
CA PRO A 145 7.76 1.46 40.01
C PRO A 145 7.94 0.65 38.72
N ASP A 146 7.26 -0.49 38.61
CA ASP A 146 7.29 -1.37 37.45
C ASP A 146 6.76 -0.71 36.17
N SER A 147 5.77 0.18 36.30
CA SER A 147 5.13 0.84 35.16
C SER A 147 6.04 1.91 34.54
N LEU A 148 6.81 2.61 35.36
CA LEU A 148 7.82 3.59 34.92
C LEU A 148 9.04 2.91 34.30
N PHE A 149 9.45 1.76 34.86
CA PHE A 149 10.52 0.96 34.29
C PHE A 149 10.13 0.44 32.90
N ALA A 150 8.90 -0.04 32.72
CA ALA A 150 8.37 -0.48 31.43
C ALA A 150 8.29 0.67 30.40
N LEU A 151 7.84 1.87 30.81
CA LEU A 151 7.84 3.09 29.99
C LEU A 151 9.27 3.44 29.54
N SER A 152 10.20 3.55 30.49
CA SER A 152 11.62 3.84 30.24
C SER A 152 12.27 2.83 29.30
N TYR A 153 12.05 1.53 29.52
CA TYR A 153 12.58 0.46 28.68
C TYR A 153 12.02 0.51 27.25
N ARG A 154 10.72 0.75 27.09
CA ARG A 154 10.06 0.88 25.77
C ARG A 154 10.58 2.04 24.97
N ILE A 155 10.68 3.21 25.60
CA ILE A 155 11.24 4.40 24.99
C ILE A 155 12.69 4.16 24.63
N ARG A 156 13.49 3.59 25.54
CA ARG A 156 14.89 3.22 25.25
C ARG A 156 15.01 2.24 24.08
N THR A 157 14.09 1.29 23.92
CA THR A 157 14.08 0.36 22.78
C THR A 157 13.78 1.07 21.46
N LEU A 158 12.84 2.02 21.46
CA LEU A 158 12.54 2.88 20.31
C LEU A 158 13.72 3.81 19.97
N LEU A 159 14.42 4.33 20.99
CA LEU A 159 15.61 5.20 20.85
C LEU A 159 16.88 4.42 20.45
N ALA A 160 17.01 3.16 20.88
CA ALA A 160 18.18 2.29 20.68
C ALA A 160 18.39 1.84 19.24
N ARG A 161 17.44 2.13 18.34
CA ARG A 161 17.64 2.06 16.87
C ARG A 161 18.55 3.20 16.34
N ARG A 162 19.22 3.92 17.25
CA ARG A 162 20.47 4.71 17.14
C ARG A 162 20.41 6.05 16.43
N THR A 163 19.76 7.07 17.01
CA THR A 163 19.94 8.48 16.53
C THR A 163 19.52 9.56 17.55
N ILE A 164 19.19 9.18 18.79
CA ILE A 164 18.45 10.04 19.71
C ILE A 164 18.95 9.85 21.16
N GLN A 165 19.15 10.94 21.91
CA GLN A 165 19.55 10.95 23.33
C GLN A 165 18.46 11.59 24.21
N GLY A 166 18.09 11.02 25.36
CA GLY A 166 17.02 11.59 26.19
C GLY A 166 16.80 10.91 27.56
N GLY A 167 15.88 11.47 28.36
CA GLY A 167 15.55 11.04 29.73
C GLY A 167 14.08 11.26 30.10
N ILE A 168 13.63 10.59 31.16
CA ILE A 168 12.26 10.68 31.70
C ILE A 168 12.36 11.07 33.17
N ASP A 169 11.68 12.15 33.54
CA ASP A 169 11.57 12.63 34.92
C ASP A 169 10.10 12.65 35.35
N GLN A 170 9.81 12.33 36.61
CA GLN A 170 8.45 12.40 37.16
C GLN A 170 8.41 13.34 38.37
N ALA A 171 7.40 14.20 38.42
CA ALA A 171 7.06 15.02 39.57
C ALA A 171 5.55 14.91 39.85
N GLY A 172 5.18 14.17 40.90
CA GLY A 172 3.78 13.86 41.22
C GLY A 172 3.11 13.05 40.11
N ALA A 173 1.92 13.50 39.67
CA ALA A 173 1.20 12.94 38.52
C ALA A 173 1.82 13.32 37.16
N THR A 174 2.82 14.22 37.13
CA THR A 174 3.36 14.72 35.86
C THR A 174 4.62 13.97 35.45
N VAL A 175 4.62 13.44 34.23
CA VAL A 175 5.77 12.82 33.56
C VAL A 175 6.30 13.76 32.48
N ARG A 176 7.60 14.05 32.53
CA ARG A 176 8.35 14.82 31.53
C ARG A 176 9.30 13.90 30.80
N PHE A 177 9.17 13.86 29.49
CA PHE A 177 10.16 13.26 28.61
C PHE A 177 10.92 14.34 27.86
N SER A 178 12.24 14.22 27.82
CA SER A 178 13.08 15.06 26.98
C SER A 178 13.94 14.18 26.09
N THR A 179 14.07 14.55 24.82
CA THR A 179 14.92 13.83 23.89
C THR A 179 15.45 14.74 22.79
N THR A 180 16.65 14.50 22.30
CA THR A 180 17.29 15.25 21.23
C THR A 180 17.39 14.37 20.01
N LEU A 181 16.62 14.72 18.98
CA LEU A 181 16.58 14.07 17.68
C LEU A 181 17.62 14.69 16.77
N THR A 182 18.66 13.93 16.40
CA THR A 182 19.56 14.37 15.32
C THR A 182 18.94 13.93 14.01
N THR A 183 18.38 14.89 13.27
CA THR A 183 17.83 14.62 11.93
C THR A 183 18.95 14.52 10.90
N ASP A 184 18.70 13.84 9.77
CA ASP A 184 19.67 13.64 8.69
C ASP A 184 20.23 14.96 8.09
N ARG A 185 19.60 16.11 8.42
CA ARG A 185 20.06 17.46 8.09
C ARG A 185 21.08 18.04 9.09
N GLY A 186 21.57 17.24 10.06
CA GLY A 186 22.65 17.58 10.97
C GLY A 186 22.29 18.58 12.09
N LYS A 187 21.06 19.11 12.14
CA LYS A 187 20.59 19.95 13.24
C LYS A 187 19.92 19.08 14.32
N PRO A 188 20.44 19.06 15.56
CA PRO A 188 19.77 18.44 16.68
C PRO A 188 18.51 19.23 17.02
N THR A 189 17.37 18.55 17.07
CA THR A 189 16.10 19.13 17.54
C THR A 189 15.77 18.53 18.89
N THR A 190 15.80 19.35 19.94
CA THR A 190 15.34 18.95 21.26
C THR A 190 13.81 18.93 21.30
N MET A 191 13.25 17.82 21.73
CA MET A 191 11.83 17.59 21.95
C MET A 191 11.61 17.39 23.45
N VAL A 192 10.70 18.16 24.02
CA VAL A 192 10.27 18.00 25.42
C VAL A 192 8.76 17.79 25.41
N LEU A 193 8.32 16.64 25.93
CA LEU A 193 6.92 16.31 26.13
C LEU A 193 6.63 16.29 27.62
N VAL A 194 5.61 17.02 28.06
CA VAL A 194 5.14 17.03 29.45
C VAL A 194 3.68 16.58 29.47
N ARG A 195 3.35 15.62 30.32
CA ARG A 195 2.00 15.06 30.47
C ARG A 195 1.67 14.78 31.92
N SER A 196 0.43 15.02 32.31
CA SER A 196 -0.12 14.59 33.61
C SER A 196 -0.84 13.25 33.42
N ILE A 197 -0.61 12.31 34.32
CA ILE A 197 -1.24 10.98 34.38
C ILE A 197 -1.96 10.82 35.72
N GLU A 198 -3.22 10.45 35.66
CA GLU A 198 -4.11 10.23 36.80
C GLU A 198 -4.28 8.75 37.14
N GLN A 199 -4.08 7.85 36.15
CA GLN A 199 -4.24 6.40 36.28
C GLN A 199 -3.06 5.64 35.65
N PRO A 200 -2.69 4.43 36.14
CA PRO A 200 -1.48 3.73 35.69
C PRO A 200 -1.58 3.16 34.27
N ASP A 201 -2.79 2.91 33.79
CA ASP A 201 -3.08 2.52 32.42
C ASP A 201 -2.80 3.64 31.41
N GLN A 202 -2.82 4.91 31.83
CA GLN A 202 -2.44 6.06 30.99
C GLN A 202 -0.93 6.12 30.69
N LEU A 203 -0.09 5.39 31.44
CA LEU A 203 1.35 5.29 31.12
C LEU A 203 1.58 4.64 29.76
N LEU A 204 0.74 3.68 29.37
CA LEU A 204 0.82 3.02 28.07
C LEU A 204 0.51 4.00 26.92
N GLU A 205 -0.54 4.80 27.09
CA GLU A 205 -0.93 5.85 26.14
C GLU A 205 0.14 6.93 26.05
N LEU A 206 0.79 7.28 27.17
CA LEU A 206 1.91 8.20 27.19
C LEU A 206 3.13 7.69 26.41
N VAL A 207 3.51 6.41 26.56
CA VAL A 207 4.59 5.81 25.74
C VAL A 207 4.27 5.97 24.25
N ASP A 208 3.02 5.66 23.92
CA ASP A 208 2.49 5.61 22.57
C ASP A 208 2.48 7.01 21.94
N ASP A 209 2.00 8.03 22.66
CA ASP A 209 2.03 9.43 22.26
C ASP A 209 3.46 9.94 22.07
N MET A 210 4.38 9.53 22.94
CA MET A 210 5.80 9.89 22.84
C MET A 210 6.47 9.26 21.63
N ALA A 211 6.20 7.98 21.36
CA ALA A 211 6.68 7.28 20.18
C ALA A 211 6.15 7.95 18.91
N PHE A 212 4.87 8.34 18.91
CA PHE A 212 4.23 9.03 17.82
C PHE A 212 4.82 10.42 17.56
N GLU A 213 5.10 11.21 18.59
CA GLU A 213 5.77 12.50 18.43
C GLU A 213 7.19 12.37 17.88
N ILE A 214 7.93 11.31 18.28
CA ILE A 214 9.23 10.98 17.67
C ILE A 214 9.06 10.68 16.17
N VAL A 215 8.10 9.83 15.81
CA VAL A 215 7.79 9.46 14.42
C VAL A 215 7.45 10.71 13.60
N LYS A 216 6.57 11.56 14.14
CA LYS A 216 6.09 12.79 13.51
C LYS A 216 7.21 13.76 13.22
N ARG A 217 8.07 14.05 14.21
CA ARG A 217 9.17 15.00 14.06
C ARG A 217 10.33 14.47 13.24
N ARG A 218 10.59 13.16 13.29
CA ARG A 218 11.70 12.55 12.56
C ARG A 218 11.41 12.37 11.08
N TRP A 219 10.23 11.85 10.76
CA TRP A 219 9.93 11.43 9.39
C TRP A 219 8.95 12.32 8.66
N GLY A 220 8.29 13.28 9.34
CA GLY A 220 7.30 14.16 8.70
C GLY A 220 6.05 13.44 8.16
N LEU A 221 6.01 12.10 8.29
CA LEU A 221 4.99 11.19 7.75
C LEU A 221 3.67 11.22 8.53
N ALA A 222 3.68 11.76 9.75
CA ALA A 222 2.49 11.93 10.59
C ALA A 222 1.97 13.38 10.56
N SER A 223 2.16 14.10 9.45
CA SER A 223 1.70 15.49 9.34
C SER A 223 0.18 15.62 9.47
N GLU A 224 -0.58 14.60 9.10
CA GLU A 224 -2.05 14.63 9.12
C GLU A 224 -2.67 13.93 10.34
N ALA A 225 -2.04 12.88 10.87
CA ALA A 225 -2.56 12.19 12.03
C ALA A 225 -2.35 13.02 13.32
N LYS A 226 -3.43 13.19 14.08
CA LYS A 226 -3.46 13.89 15.37
C LYS A 226 -3.19 12.95 16.54
N THR A 227 -3.45 11.65 16.38
CA THR A 227 -3.29 10.66 17.45
C THR A 227 -2.47 9.45 17.03
N TRP A 228 -1.70 8.88 17.96
CA TRP A 228 -0.99 7.61 17.72
C TRP A 228 -1.95 6.49 17.37
N ARG A 229 -3.07 6.40 18.09
CA ARG A 229 -4.06 5.35 17.89
C ARG A 229 -4.65 5.38 16.48
N GLY A 230 -4.99 6.56 15.96
CA GLY A 230 -5.43 6.73 14.58
C GLY A 230 -4.34 6.35 13.59
N TYR A 231 -3.13 6.88 13.78
CA TYR A 231 -1.98 6.59 12.91
C TYR A 231 -1.62 5.10 12.84
N ARG A 232 -1.51 4.41 13.98
CA ARG A 232 -1.21 2.97 14.03
C ARG A 232 -2.29 2.17 13.31
N THR A 233 -3.55 2.47 13.58
CA THR A 233 -4.68 1.78 12.92
C THR A 233 -4.65 1.98 11.40
N PHE A 234 -4.27 3.18 10.94
CA PHE A 234 -4.01 3.45 9.52
C PHE A 234 -2.86 2.60 8.96
N ILE A 235 -1.72 2.50 9.66
CA ILE A 235 -0.56 1.71 9.21
C ILE A 235 -0.90 0.22 9.11
N ASP A 236 -1.70 -0.32 10.03
CA ASP A 236 -2.22 -1.69 9.92
C ASP A 236 -3.02 -1.86 8.62
N GLY A 237 -3.92 -0.92 8.33
CA GLY A 237 -4.70 -0.91 7.08
C GLY A 237 -3.84 -0.76 5.84
N TYR A 238 -2.79 0.07 5.90
CA TYR A 238 -1.83 0.26 4.82
C TYR A 238 -1.03 -1.01 4.53
N THR A 239 -0.62 -1.73 5.57
CA THR A 239 0.08 -3.01 5.43
C THR A 239 -0.77 -4.04 4.68
N HIS A 240 -2.05 -4.15 5.06
CA HIS A 240 -3.01 -4.99 4.35
C HIS A 240 -3.24 -4.52 2.90
N HIS A 241 -3.32 -3.20 2.67
CA HIS A 241 -3.48 -2.65 1.32
C HIS A 241 -2.31 -3.02 0.40
N ILE A 242 -1.06 -2.91 0.87
CA ILE A 242 0.12 -3.32 0.09
C ILE A 242 0.11 -4.82 -0.21
N ARG A 243 -0.27 -5.66 0.77
CA ARG A 243 -0.44 -7.10 0.55
C ARG A 243 -1.51 -7.40 -0.49
N TYR A 244 -2.62 -6.66 -0.47
CA TYR A 244 -3.66 -6.76 -1.49
C TYR A 244 -3.12 -6.40 -2.89
N ILE A 245 -2.38 -5.30 -3.03
CA ILE A 245 -1.80 -4.89 -4.32
C ILE A 245 -0.85 -5.98 -4.86
N ARG A 246 -0.05 -6.60 -3.99
CA ARG A 246 0.92 -7.63 -4.38
C ARG A 246 0.29 -8.98 -4.70
N SER A 247 -0.75 -9.38 -3.97
CA SER A 247 -1.32 -10.73 -4.05
C SER A 247 -2.66 -10.81 -4.80
N GLY A 248 -3.36 -9.69 -4.96
CA GLY A 248 -4.75 -9.65 -5.41
C GLY A 248 -5.76 -10.29 -4.45
N ASN A 249 -5.32 -10.69 -3.24
CA ASN A 249 -6.14 -11.38 -2.24
C ASN A 249 -7.21 -10.44 -1.67
N THR A 250 -8.48 -10.76 -1.94
CA THR A 250 -9.60 -9.93 -1.48
C THR A 250 -9.71 -9.88 0.05
N ALA A 251 -9.27 -10.91 0.77
CA ALA A 251 -9.27 -10.88 2.24
C ALA A 251 -8.35 -9.78 2.79
N GLU A 252 -7.20 -9.55 2.17
CA GLU A 252 -6.30 -8.45 2.51
C GLU A 252 -6.95 -7.09 2.21
N ARG A 253 -7.73 -6.99 1.11
CA ARG A 253 -8.50 -5.79 0.81
C ARG A 253 -9.55 -5.50 1.88
N GLU A 254 -10.31 -6.51 2.30
CA GLU A 254 -11.34 -6.35 3.33
C GLU A 254 -10.71 -5.95 4.68
N ALA A 255 -9.60 -6.57 5.07
CA ALA A 255 -8.85 -6.20 6.26
C ALA A 255 -8.33 -4.75 6.20
N ALA A 256 -7.84 -4.30 5.03
CA ALA A 256 -7.43 -2.91 4.84
C ALA A 256 -8.60 -1.93 5.00
N ILE A 257 -9.76 -2.23 4.40
CA ILE A 257 -10.98 -1.41 4.51
C ILE A 257 -11.41 -1.30 5.98
N GLU A 258 -11.47 -2.41 6.71
CA GLU A 258 -11.87 -2.42 8.12
C GLU A 258 -10.94 -1.55 8.97
N ARG A 259 -9.63 -1.68 8.78
CA ARG A 259 -8.64 -0.87 9.52
C ARG A 259 -8.71 0.60 9.17
N TYR A 260 -8.88 0.96 7.90
CA TYR A 260 -9.09 2.37 7.56
C TYR A 260 -10.41 2.92 8.12
N GLN A 261 -11.49 2.14 8.15
CA GLN A 261 -12.74 2.54 8.80
C GLN A 261 -12.56 2.79 10.29
N GLN A 262 -11.82 1.91 10.99
CA GLN A 262 -11.47 2.13 12.40
C GLN A 262 -10.61 3.39 12.56
N SER A 263 -9.64 3.63 11.66
CA SER A 263 -8.79 4.82 11.68
C SER A 263 -9.60 6.11 11.55
N VAL A 264 -10.52 6.20 10.59
CA VAL A 264 -11.38 7.40 10.43
C VAL A 264 -12.43 7.51 11.53
N GLY A 265 -12.81 6.41 12.17
CA GLY A 265 -13.65 6.43 13.37
C GLY A 265 -12.94 7.00 14.60
N ILE A 266 -11.62 6.79 14.71
CA ILE A 266 -10.78 7.39 15.75
C ILE A 266 -10.48 8.86 15.41
N GLU A 267 -10.17 9.13 14.15
CA GLU A 267 -9.80 10.46 13.67
C GLU A 267 -10.57 10.84 12.39
N PRO A 268 -11.74 11.48 12.54
CA PRO A 268 -12.64 11.77 11.41
C PRO A 268 -12.11 12.75 10.34
N ASP A 269 -10.99 13.43 10.60
CA ASP A 269 -10.38 14.37 9.65
C ASP A 269 -9.11 13.80 9.01
N TYR A 270 -8.74 12.54 9.29
CA TYR A 270 -7.49 11.96 8.77
C TYR A 270 -7.58 11.72 7.26
N ALA A 271 -7.10 12.70 6.50
CA ALA A 271 -7.31 12.79 5.05
C ALA A 271 -6.73 11.59 4.29
N LEU A 272 -5.51 11.16 4.64
CA LEU A 272 -4.87 10.00 4.00
C LEU A 272 -5.64 8.68 4.24
N ALA A 273 -6.22 8.49 5.43
CA ALA A 273 -7.05 7.32 5.73
C ALA A 273 -8.34 7.35 4.89
N HIS A 274 -8.98 8.52 4.77
CA HIS A 274 -10.13 8.72 3.90
C HIS A 274 -9.81 8.50 2.42
N TYR A 275 -8.68 9.00 1.93
CA TYR A 275 -8.22 8.81 0.56
C TYR A 275 -8.00 7.33 0.24
N ASN A 276 -7.28 6.59 1.09
CA ASN A 276 -7.02 5.18 0.90
C ASN A 276 -8.29 4.33 0.99
N LEU A 277 -9.16 4.61 1.96
CA LEU A 277 -10.45 3.95 2.10
C LEU A 277 -11.34 4.19 0.88
N GLY A 278 -11.48 5.45 0.45
CA GLY A 278 -12.26 5.83 -0.71
C GLY A 278 -11.73 5.18 -1.99
N THR A 279 -10.42 5.09 -2.17
CA THR A 279 -9.79 4.43 -3.31
C THR A 279 -10.06 2.91 -3.33
N LEU A 280 -10.00 2.24 -2.18
CA LEU A 280 -10.32 0.81 -2.09
C LEU A 280 -11.79 0.53 -2.41
N LEU A 281 -12.70 1.37 -1.90
CA LEU A 281 -14.13 1.29 -2.14
C LEU A 281 -14.48 1.55 -3.62
N TYR A 282 -13.90 2.59 -4.22
CA TYR A 282 -14.03 2.89 -5.65
C TYR A 282 -13.70 1.66 -6.53
N ASN A 283 -12.63 0.95 -6.18
CA ASN A 283 -12.16 -0.24 -6.89
C ASN A 283 -12.96 -1.53 -6.58
N ARG A 284 -14.03 -1.47 -5.78
CA ARG A 284 -14.98 -2.61 -5.62
C ARG A 284 -15.98 -2.68 -6.76
N PHE A 285 -16.17 -1.57 -7.48
CA PHE A 285 -17.07 -1.50 -8.62
C PHE A 285 -18.53 -1.90 -8.31
N THR A 286 -19.03 -1.61 -7.11
CA THR A 286 -20.46 -1.66 -6.77
C THR A 286 -21.04 -0.25 -6.60
N ALA A 287 -22.33 -0.05 -6.88
CA ALA A 287 -22.98 1.25 -6.71
C ALA A 287 -22.85 1.79 -5.27
N THR A 288 -23.17 0.95 -4.29
CA THR A 288 -23.09 1.29 -2.86
C THR A 288 -21.68 1.64 -2.40
N ASP A 289 -20.66 0.90 -2.84
CA ASP A 289 -19.28 1.21 -2.48
C ASP A 289 -18.78 2.47 -3.21
N ASN A 290 -19.28 2.77 -4.41
CA ASN A 290 -18.96 4.03 -5.08
C ASN A 290 -19.55 5.24 -4.35
N ASP A 291 -20.79 5.17 -3.85
CA ASP A 291 -21.39 6.23 -3.03
C ASP A 291 -20.52 6.51 -1.78
N ARG A 292 -20.10 5.44 -1.08
CA ARG A 292 -19.20 5.53 0.07
C ARG A 292 -17.81 6.04 -0.31
N ALA A 293 -17.31 5.66 -1.48
CA ALA A 293 -16.04 6.17 -2.00
C ALA A 293 -16.11 7.68 -2.21
N ILE A 294 -17.19 8.19 -2.81
CA ILE A 294 -17.42 9.63 -3.01
C ILE A 294 -17.42 10.36 -1.67
N GLU A 295 -18.09 9.84 -0.65
CA GLU A 295 -18.12 10.43 0.69
C GLU A 295 -16.71 10.58 1.28
N HIS A 296 -15.94 9.49 1.30
CA HIS A 296 -14.59 9.53 1.86
C HIS A 296 -13.62 10.35 1.01
N LEU A 297 -13.71 10.30 -0.32
CA LEU A 297 -12.84 11.10 -1.20
C LEU A 297 -13.14 12.60 -1.11
N ARG A 298 -14.41 12.99 -0.90
CA ARG A 298 -14.79 14.37 -0.58
C ARG A 298 -14.16 14.80 0.75
N LYS A 299 -14.31 13.99 1.80
CA LYS A 299 -13.73 14.28 3.10
C LYS A 299 -12.20 14.42 3.03
N ALA A 300 -11.53 13.54 2.29
CA ALA A 300 -10.09 13.64 2.03
C ALA A 300 -9.74 14.94 1.29
N ALA A 301 -10.48 15.31 0.24
CA ALA A 301 -10.23 16.54 -0.50
C ALA A 301 -10.54 17.82 0.31
N GLU A 302 -11.46 17.75 1.27
CA GLU A 302 -11.79 18.84 2.19
C GLU A 302 -10.67 19.10 3.20
N THR A 303 -10.10 18.04 3.78
CA THR A 303 -9.13 18.16 4.87
C THR A 303 -7.67 18.11 4.42
N ALA A 304 -7.37 17.57 3.24
CA ALA A 304 -6.02 17.55 2.68
C ALA A 304 -5.61 18.88 2.03
N GLU A 305 -4.30 19.07 1.91
CA GLU A 305 -3.65 20.13 1.14
C GLU A 305 -2.66 19.53 0.11
N GLY A 306 -2.17 20.35 -0.82
CA GLY A 306 -1.12 19.96 -1.77
C GLY A 306 -1.46 18.72 -2.62
N THR A 307 -0.48 17.83 -2.78
CA THR A 307 -0.58 16.64 -3.63
C THR A 307 -1.67 15.68 -3.19
N LEU A 308 -1.86 15.46 -1.88
CA LEU A 308 -2.91 14.53 -1.42
C LEU A 308 -4.31 15.04 -1.82
N LYS A 309 -4.54 16.34 -1.74
CA LYS A 309 -5.78 16.96 -2.22
C LYS A 309 -5.95 16.76 -3.73
N ALA A 310 -4.89 16.93 -4.51
CA ALA A 310 -4.91 16.69 -5.96
C ALA A 310 -5.26 15.23 -6.29
N LEU A 311 -4.62 14.27 -5.62
CA LEU A 311 -4.90 12.83 -5.76
C LEU A 311 -6.34 12.50 -5.38
N ALA A 312 -6.83 12.99 -4.24
CA ALA A 312 -8.20 12.77 -3.80
C ALA A 312 -9.23 13.30 -4.80
N LEU A 313 -9.01 14.52 -5.33
CA LEU A 313 -9.86 15.11 -6.36
C LEU A 313 -9.82 14.33 -7.68
N GLY A 314 -8.65 13.80 -8.07
CA GLY A 314 -8.50 12.96 -9.25
C GLY A 314 -9.32 11.67 -9.15
N VAL A 315 -9.23 10.95 -8.02
CA VAL A 315 -10.04 9.73 -7.79
C VAL A 315 -11.52 10.08 -7.63
N LEU A 316 -11.85 11.19 -6.97
CA LEU A 316 -13.23 11.68 -6.83
C LEU A 316 -13.87 11.95 -8.19
N SER A 317 -13.14 12.61 -9.10
CA SER A 317 -13.57 12.82 -10.48
C SER A 317 -13.89 11.50 -11.18
N ARG A 318 -13.06 10.48 -11.01
CA ARG A 318 -13.28 9.15 -11.61
C ARG A 318 -14.48 8.44 -10.98
N ALA A 319 -14.70 8.61 -9.68
CA ALA A 319 -15.87 8.08 -8.98
C ALA A 319 -17.17 8.71 -9.50
N TYR A 320 -17.18 10.03 -9.77
CA TYR A 320 -18.30 10.69 -10.42
C TYR A 320 -18.57 10.21 -11.86
N CYS A 321 -17.53 10.00 -12.66
CA CYS A 321 -17.71 9.39 -13.99
C CYS A 321 -18.32 7.99 -13.86
N GLN A 322 -17.89 7.19 -12.88
CA GLN A 322 -18.43 5.85 -12.65
C GLN A 322 -19.93 5.85 -12.30
N GLN A 323 -20.41 6.84 -11.55
CA GLN A 323 -21.85 7.03 -11.26
C GLN A 323 -22.71 7.08 -12.52
N VAL A 324 -22.25 7.82 -13.51
CA VAL A 324 -22.99 8.00 -14.77
C VAL A 324 -22.81 6.79 -15.67
N HIS A 325 -21.57 6.40 -15.95
CA HIS A 325 -21.30 5.42 -17.00
C HIS A 325 -21.55 3.98 -16.59
N ARG A 326 -21.45 3.64 -15.31
CA ARG A 326 -21.68 2.29 -14.82
C ARG A 326 -23.05 2.14 -14.18
N TYR A 327 -23.43 3.08 -13.33
CA TYR A 327 -24.64 2.96 -12.51
C TYR A 327 -25.83 3.76 -13.06
N GLY A 328 -25.61 4.62 -14.06
CA GLY A 328 -26.65 5.39 -14.76
C GLY A 328 -27.47 6.28 -13.84
N HIS A 329 -26.87 6.81 -12.78
CA HIS A 329 -27.51 7.78 -11.91
C HIS A 329 -27.40 9.17 -12.52
N GLU A 330 -28.38 9.61 -13.30
CA GLU A 330 -28.36 10.94 -13.96
C GLU A 330 -28.90 12.09 -13.08
N LYS A 331 -29.39 11.78 -11.87
CA LYS A 331 -30.10 12.76 -11.02
C LYS A 331 -29.21 13.88 -10.44
N MET A 332 -27.90 13.71 -10.46
CA MET A 332 -26.94 14.70 -9.96
C MET A 332 -26.04 15.17 -11.10
N PRO A 333 -25.44 16.37 -11.00
CA PRO A 333 -24.53 16.92 -12.02
C PRO A 333 -23.14 16.27 -11.94
N TRP A 334 -23.07 14.94 -11.84
CA TRP A 334 -21.84 14.18 -11.64
C TRP A 334 -20.76 14.51 -12.67
N MET A 335 -21.13 14.65 -13.95
CA MET A 335 -20.16 14.97 -14.99
C MET A 335 -19.61 16.39 -14.87
N SER A 336 -20.41 17.35 -14.41
CA SER A 336 -19.93 18.70 -14.11
C SER A 336 -18.98 18.68 -12.91
N TRP A 337 -19.31 17.92 -11.86
CA TRP A 337 -18.41 17.76 -10.70
C TRP A 337 -17.14 17.00 -11.04
N ALA A 338 -17.18 16.06 -11.99
CA ALA A 338 -15.99 15.38 -12.50
C ALA A 338 -15.06 16.35 -13.24
N GLU A 339 -15.63 17.19 -14.12
CA GLU A 339 -14.87 18.26 -14.78
C GLU A 339 -14.21 19.20 -13.76
N GLU A 340 -14.97 19.69 -12.79
CA GLU A 340 -14.47 20.63 -11.79
C GLU A 340 -13.38 19.99 -10.91
N ALA A 341 -13.62 18.79 -10.39
CA ALA A 341 -12.67 18.09 -9.53
C ALA A 341 -11.36 17.78 -10.27
N SER A 342 -11.44 17.28 -11.50
CA SER A 342 -10.23 17.00 -12.30
C SER A 342 -9.48 18.26 -12.72
N ALA A 343 -10.18 19.34 -13.07
CA ALA A 343 -9.55 20.63 -13.35
C ALA A 343 -8.82 21.18 -12.11
N LYS A 344 -9.44 21.05 -10.92
CA LYS A 344 -8.82 21.44 -9.66
C LYS A 344 -7.62 20.56 -9.29
N ALA A 345 -7.69 19.26 -9.56
CA ALA A 345 -6.57 18.35 -9.35
C ALA A 345 -5.34 18.80 -10.16
N VAL A 346 -5.51 19.12 -11.44
CA VAL A 346 -4.43 19.63 -12.30
C VAL A 346 -3.92 21.00 -11.84
N GLN A 347 -4.80 21.87 -11.34
CA GLN A 347 -4.37 23.16 -10.78
C GLN A 347 -3.46 22.99 -9.56
N LEU A 348 -3.72 21.98 -8.72
CA LEU A 348 -2.96 21.72 -7.50
C LEU A 348 -1.68 20.91 -7.76
N GLY A 349 -1.71 20.00 -8.73
CA GLY A 349 -0.58 19.18 -9.15
C GLY A 349 -0.40 19.20 -10.67
N PRO A 350 0.14 20.28 -11.26
CA PRO A 350 0.34 20.38 -12.70
C PRO A 350 1.45 19.45 -13.21
N ASP A 351 2.31 18.97 -12.33
CA ASP A 351 3.39 18.01 -12.56
C ASP A 351 3.02 16.57 -12.13
N LEU A 352 1.75 16.33 -11.78
CA LEU A 352 1.24 15.03 -11.35
C LEU A 352 0.54 14.30 -12.50
N GLU A 353 1.07 13.14 -12.91
CA GLU A 353 0.51 12.30 -13.96
C GLU A 353 -0.94 11.89 -13.67
N GLU A 354 -1.26 11.52 -12.44
CA GLU A 354 -2.58 11.07 -12.01
C GLU A 354 -3.64 12.16 -12.17
N ALA A 355 -3.29 13.43 -11.93
CA ALA A 355 -4.21 14.55 -12.11
C ALA A 355 -4.57 14.74 -13.58
N TRP A 356 -3.57 14.72 -14.47
CA TRP A 356 -3.80 14.81 -15.92
C TRP A 356 -4.53 13.59 -16.47
N LEU A 357 -4.25 12.39 -15.96
CA LEU A 357 -4.95 11.17 -16.33
C LEU A 357 -6.44 11.24 -15.93
N ALA A 358 -6.74 11.72 -14.71
CA ALA A 358 -8.10 11.94 -14.26
C ALA A 358 -8.84 12.99 -15.10
N ARG A 359 -8.15 14.07 -15.49
CA ARG A 359 -8.69 15.11 -16.37
C ARG A 359 -9.02 14.57 -17.76
N GLY A 360 -8.11 13.81 -18.38
CA GLY A 360 -8.35 13.16 -19.66
C GLY A 360 -9.56 12.22 -19.60
N PHE A 361 -9.69 11.46 -18.53
CA PHE A 361 -10.80 10.53 -18.31
C PHE A 361 -12.15 11.26 -18.19
N ALA A 362 -12.22 12.33 -17.39
CA ALA A 362 -13.43 13.14 -17.26
C ALA A 362 -13.83 13.80 -18.60
N LEU A 363 -12.85 14.38 -19.31
CA LEU A 363 -13.06 15.02 -20.62
C LEU A 363 -13.55 14.03 -21.68
N GLN A 364 -12.99 12.82 -21.70
CA GLN A 364 -13.42 11.77 -22.61
C GLN A 364 -14.90 11.45 -22.42
N PHE A 365 -15.34 11.29 -21.18
CA PHE A 365 -16.74 11.01 -20.86
C PHE A 365 -17.69 12.19 -21.05
N LEU A 366 -17.18 13.41 -21.07
CA LEU A 366 -17.90 14.61 -21.48
C LEU A 366 -18.01 14.76 -23.01
N GLY A 367 -17.42 13.85 -23.79
CA GLY A 367 -17.37 13.94 -25.26
C GLY A 367 -16.37 14.99 -25.78
N LYS A 368 -15.53 15.55 -24.92
CA LYS A 368 -14.51 16.55 -25.28
C LYS A 368 -13.22 15.86 -25.75
N ALA A 369 -13.33 15.08 -26.83
CA ALA A 369 -12.29 14.16 -27.29
C ALA A 369 -10.91 14.82 -27.53
N ARG A 370 -10.88 16.02 -28.12
CA ARG A 370 -9.62 16.74 -28.38
C ARG A 370 -8.92 17.19 -27.10
N GLU A 371 -9.68 17.74 -26.16
CA GLU A 371 -9.15 18.15 -24.85
C GLU A 371 -8.69 16.93 -24.04
N ALA A 372 -9.40 15.81 -24.13
CA ALA A 372 -9.00 14.56 -23.49
C ALA A 372 -7.65 14.06 -24.02
N ILE A 373 -7.45 14.09 -25.35
CA ILE A 373 -6.18 13.75 -25.98
C ILE A 373 -5.06 14.67 -25.49
N GLU A 374 -5.30 15.98 -25.38
CA GLU A 374 -4.30 16.91 -24.85
C GLU A 374 -3.94 16.56 -23.41
N ALA A 375 -4.93 16.31 -22.54
CA ALA A 375 -4.69 15.94 -21.15
C ALA A 375 -3.87 14.63 -21.03
N TYR A 376 -4.18 13.62 -21.83
CA TYR A 376 -3.38 12.39 -21.87
C TYR A 376 -1.99 12.60 -22.47
N TRP A 377 -1.84 13.51 -23.44
CA TRP A 377 -0.53 13.89 -23.97
C TRP A 377 0.33 14.61 -22.92
N ARG A 378 -0.28 15.38 -22.01
CA ARG A 378 0.45 15.99 -20.88
C ARG A 378 1.08 14.94 -19.96
N VAL A 379 0.40 13.83 -19.69
CA VAL A 379 0.99 12.69 -18.94
C VAL A 379 2.27 12.19 -19.62
N MET A 380 2.27 12.09 -20.95
CA MET A 380 3.43 11.66 -21.72
C MET A 380 4.58 12.68 -21.72
N ALA A 381 4.25 13.96 -21.67
CA ALA A 381 5.20 15.05 -21.66
C ALA A 381 5.89 15.26 -20.31
N LEU A 382 5.32 14.73 -19.22
CA LEU A 382 5.93 14.83 -17.89
C LEU A 382 7.21 13.98 -17.78
N PRO A 383 8.26 14.50 -17.13
CA PRO A 383 9.51 13.77 -16.95
C PRO A 383 9.31 12.62 -15.96
N GLY A 384 9.73 11.41 -16.35
CA GLY A 384 9.59 10.23 -15.50
C GLY A 384 9.74 8.94 -16.30
N ASP A 385 10.52 8.02 -15.78
CA ASP A 385 10.83 6.71 -16.38
C ASP A 385 10.80 5.57 -15.36
N SER A 386 10.31 5.84 -14.15
CA SER A 386 10.06 4.77 -13.17
C SER A 386 8.93 3.86 -13.65
N THR A 387 8.91 2.62 -13.16
CA THR A 387 7.89 1.64 -13.53
C THR A 387 6.46 2.15 -13.35
N GLU A 388 6.19 2.94 -12.31
CA GLU A 388 4.85 3.49 -12.06
C GLU A 388 4.50 4.64 -13.00
N GLU A 389 5.44 5.56 -13.23
CA GLU A 389 5.27 6.64 -14.21
C GLU A 389 5.05 6.06 -15.64
N LEU A 390 5.78 5.00 -16.00
CA LEU A 390 5.60 4.28 -17.27
C LEU A 390 4.23 3.60 -17.37
N ARG A 391 3.68 3.07 -16.28
CA ARG A 391 2.30 2.52 -16.24
C ARG A 391 1.24 3.59 -16.44
N LEU A 392 1.41 4.76 -15.83
CA LEU A 392 0.50 5.90 -16.02
C LEU A 392 0.57 6.42 -17.46
N LYS A 393 1.77 6.51 -18.03
CA LYS A 393 2.00 6.82 -19.45
C LYS A 393 1.37 5.78 -20.38
N SER A 394 1.55 4.50 -20.10
CA SER A 394 0.87 3.40 -20.81
C SER A 394 -0.65 3.54 -20.73
N SER A 395 -1.20 3.87 -19.56
CA SER A 395 -2.64 4.07 -19.37
C SER A 395 -3.15 5.29 -20.15
N ALA A 396 -2.40 6.38 -20.19
CA ALA A 396 -2.73 7.57 -20.98
C ALA A 396 -2.71 7.28 -22.48
N GLU A 397 -1.68 6.58 -22.99
CA GLU A 397 -1.60 6.16 -24.39
C GLU A 397 -2.73 5.19 -24.77
N ASN A 398 -3.04 4.23 -23.89
CA ASN A 398 -4.20 3.35 -24.08
C ASN A 398 -5.51 4.14 -24.25
N ASN A 399 -5.72 5.18 -23.44
CA ASN A 399 -6.95 5.95 -23.52
C ASN A 399 -6.97 6.87 -24.75
N ARG A 400 -5.82 7.41 -25.19
CA ARG A 400 -5.71 8.12 -26.47
C ARG A 400 -6.01 7.20 -27.65
N ALA A 401 -5.43 6.01 -27.64
CA ALA A 401 -5.69 4.97 -28.64
C ALA A 401 -7.17 4.59 -28.70
N TYR A 402 -7.81 4.48 -27.54
CA TYR A 402 -9.24 4.22 -27.45
C TYR A 402 -10.07 5.34 -28.09
N ILE A 403 -9.75 6.62 -27.83
CA ILE A 403 -10.41 7.76 -28.49
C ILE A 403 -10.20 7.71 -30.02
N ALA A 404 -8.98 7.43 -30.50
CA ALA A 404 -8.71 7.26 -31.92
C ALA A 404 -9.59 6.16 -32.55
N MET A 405 -9.74 5.03 -31.85
CA MET A 405 -10.55 3.89 -32.29
C MET A 405 -12.05 4.19 -32.28
N THR A 406 -12.59 4.86 -31.25
CA THR A 406 -14.05 5.01 -31.06
C THR A 406 -14.61 6.30 -31.63
N GLU A 407 -13.94 7.43 -31.43
CA GLU A 407 -14.44 8.75 -31.82
C GLU A 407 -14.04 9.12 -33.25
N PHE A 408 -12.81 8.76 -33.64
CA PHE A 408 -12.27 9.07 -34.96
C PHE A 408 -12.31 7.88 -35.93
N ASN A 409 -12.63 6.68 -35.44
CA ASN A 409 -12.62 5.44 -36.20
C ASN A 409 -11.30 5.20 -36.97
N ASP A 410 -10.18 5.72 -36.44
CA ASP A 410 -8.85 5.55 -37.02
C ASP A 410 -8.18 4.32 -36.39
N LEU A 411 -8.50 3.15 -36.95
CA LEU A 411 -7.97 1.88 -36.48
C LEU A 411 -6.45 1.77 -36.64
N LYS A 412 -5.84 2.48 -37.59
CA LYS A 412 -4.39 2.43 -37.83
C LYS A 412 -3.64 3.22 -36.76
N GLU A 413 -4.07 4.45 -36.51
CA GLU A 413 -3.54 5.28 -35.42
C GLU A 413 -3.73 4.57 -34.07
N ALA A 414 -4.93 4.04 -33.81
CA ALA A 414 -5.24 3.33 -32.57
C ALA A 414 -4.32 2.11 -32.36
N GLU A 415 -4.07 1.31 -33.40
CA GLU A 415 -3.17 0.16 -33.31
C GLU A 415 -1.73 0.57 -32.95
N VAL A 416 -1.22 1.66 -33.54
CA VAL A 416 0.11 2.21 -33.23
C VAL A 416 0.17 2.66 -31.77
N LEU A 417 -0.84 3.41 -31.31
CA LEU A 417 -0.89 3.93 -29.95
C LEU A 417 -1.05 2.81 -28.91
N PHE A 418 -1.86 1.77 -29.16
CA PHE A 418 -1.93 0.61 -28.26
C PHE A 418 -0.62 -0.18 -28.20
N LYS A 419 0.08 -0.34 -29.32
CA LYS A 419 1.42 -0.97 -29.33
C LYS A 419 2.42 -0.13 -28.55
N HIS A 420 2.34 1.20 -28.64
CA HIS A 420 3.16 2.10 -27.84
C HIS A 420 2.84 1.98 -26.33
N ALA A 421 1.55 1.91 -25.96
CA ALA A 421 1.14 1.65 -24.58
C ALA A 421 1.74 0.34 -24.03
N LEU A 422 1.76 -0.72 -24.83
CA LEU A 422 2.37 -2.00 -24.45
C LEU A 422 3.91 -1.97 -24.41
N ALA A 423 4.55 -1.10 -25.19
CA ALA A 423 6.00 -0.89 -25.10
C ALA A 423 6.38 -0.18 -23.80
N LEU A 424 5.51 0.70 -23.29
CA LEU A 424 5.68 1.39 -22.01
C LEU A 424 5.38 0.46 -20.82
N ASP A 425 4.29 -0.31 -20.90
CA ASP A 425 3.95 -1.35 -19.91
C ASP A 425 3.43 -2.63 -20.58
N PRO A 426 4.26 -3.69 -20.64
CA PRO A 426 3.86 -4.99 -21.16
C PRO A 426 2.77 -5.70 -20.35
N HIS A 427 2.39 -5.19 -19.17
CA HIS A 427 1.34 -5.76 -18.32
C HIS A 427 0.00 -5.03 -18.43
N ASN A 428 -0.14 -4.10 -19.39
CA ASN A 428 -1.38 -3.40 -19.62
C ASN A 428 -2.42 -4.28 -20.32
N LYS A 429 -3.20 -5.02 -19.52
CA LYS A 429 -4.31 -5.87 -19.99
C LYS A 429 -5.34 -5.14 -20.86
N PHE A 430 -5.57 -3.83 -20.62
CA PHE A 430 -6.56 -3.05 -21.36
C PHE A 430 -6.09 -2.84 -22.81
N SER A 431 -4.80 -2.56 -23.02
CA SER A 431 -4.24 -2.40 -24.35
C SER A 431 -4.24 -3.70 -25.15
N TYR A 432 -3.98 -4.85 -24.51
CA TYR A 432 -4.15 -6.14 -25.17
C TYR A 432 -5.60 -6.40 -25.62
N ALA A 433 -6.58 -6.15 -24.75
CA ALA A 433 -7.99 -6.33 -25.11
C ALA A 433 -8.41 -5.38 -26.24
N ASN A 434 -7.98 -4.11 -26.19
CA ASN A 434 -8.32 -3.17 -27.25
C ASN A 434 -7.63 -3.49 -28.59
N LEU A 435 -6.39 -4.01 -28.59
CA LEU A 435 -5.77 -4.57 -29.79
C LEU A 435 -6.54 -5.78 -30.32
N GLY A 436 -7.03 -6.64 -29.43
CA GLY A 436 -7.90 -7.76 -29.81
C GLY A 436 -9.16 -7.29 -30.54
N GLU A 437 -9.78 -6.20 -30.08
CA GLU A 437 -10.93 -5.58 -30.75
C GLU A 437 -10.57 -5.06 -32.15
N ILE A 438 -9.42 -4.41 -32.31
CA ILE A 438 -8.92 -3.97 -33.63
C ILE A 438 -8.75 -5.17 -34.56
N TYR A 439 -8.05 -6.22 -34.12
CA TYR A 439 -7.82 -7.41 -34.95
C TYR A 439 -9.12 -8.16 -35.27
N LYS A 440 -10.08 -8.20 -34.34
CA LYS A 440 -11.42 -8.76 -34.57
C LYS A 440 -12.15 -7.98 -35.68
N ARG A 441 -12.13 -6.64 -35.64
CA ARG A 441 -12.71 -5.80 -36.72
C ARG A 441 -12.02 -5.98 -38.07
N GLN A 442 -10.73 -6.28 -38.06
CA GLN A 442 -9.96 -6.62 -39.26
C GLN A 442 -10.18 -8.08 -39.74
N LYS A 443 -11.05 -8.85 -39.08
CA LYS A 443 -11.24 -10.31 -39.28
C LYS A 443 -9.96 -11.14 -39.11
N ASN A 444 -8.95 -10.61 -38.44
CA ASN A 444 -7.76 -11.37 -38.06
C ASN A 444 -8.00 -12.08 -36.73
N HIS A 445 -8.83 -13.13 -36.76
CA HIS A 445 -9.24 -13.86 -35.55
C HIS A 445 -8.06 -14.47 -34.80
N SER A 446 -7.01 -14.88 -35.51
CA SER A 446 -5.80 -15.46 -34.90
C SER A 446 -5.07 -14.46 -34.00
N ALA A 447 -4.85 -13.23 -34.49
CA ALA A 447 -4.22 -12.18 -33.70
C ALA A 447 -5.15 -11.66 -32.60
N ALA A 448 -6.46 -11.59 -32.86
CA ALA A 448 -7.45 -11.21 -31.86
C ALA A 448 -7.47 -12.18 -30.68
N LEU A 449 -7.47 -13.49 -30.95
CA LEU A 449 -7.47 -14.53 -29.93
C LEU A 449 -6.24 -14.41 -29.02
N VAL A 450 -5.05 -14.30 -29.61
CA VAL A 450 -3.80 -14.12 -28.86
C VAL A 450 -3.87 -12.87 -27.97
N ALA A 451 -4.33 -11.76 -28.50
CA ALA A 451 -4.41 -10.50 -27.76
C ALA A 451 -5.39 -10.60 -26.57
N PHE A 452 -6.59 -11.12 -26.79
CA PHE A 452 -7.56 -11.29 -25.70
C PHE A 452 -7.11 -12.32 -24.66
N GLU A 453 -6.46 -13.42 -25.07
CA GLU A 453 -5.88 -14.40 -24.15
C GLU A 453 -4.77 -13.79 -23.29
N GLN A 454 -3.94 -12.90 -23.83
CA GLN A 454 -2.96 -12.17 -23.03
C GLN A 454 -3.64 -11.26 -22.00
N ALA A 455 -4.70 -10.54 -22.37
CA ALA A 455 -5.46 -9.71 -21.43
C ALA A 455 -6.03 -10.55 -20.26
N VAL A 456 -6.62 -11.71 -20.55
CA VAL A 456 -7.17 -12.63 -19.52
C VAL A 456 -6.06 -13.34 -18.73
N ARG A 457 -4.89 -13.57 -19.32
CA ARG A 457 -3.73 -14.13 -18.59
C ARG A 457 -3.17 -13.14 -17.58
N LEU A 458 -3.05 -11.88 -17.97
CA LEU A 458 -2.56 -10.81 -17.09
C LEU A 458 -3.52 -10.52 -15.94
N ASP A 459 -4.83 -10.63 -16.19
CA ASP A 459 -5.83 -10.59 -15.13
C ASP A 459 -6.97 -11.59 -15.40
N PRO A 460 -6.94 -12.75 -14.72
CA PRO A 460 -7.97 -13.77 -14.83
C PRO A 460 -9.37 -13.32 -14.39
N ARG A 461 -9.49 -12.19 -13.69
CA ARG A 461 -10.75 -11.57 -13.25
C ARG A 461 -11.20 -10.42 -14.15
N TYR A 462 -10.52 -10.18 -15.28
CA TYR A 462 -10.90 -9.12 -16.20
C TYR A 462 -12.16 -9.49 -17.00
N ILE A 463 -13.31 -9.04 -16.50
CA ILE A 463 -14.65 -9.32 -17.05
C ILE A 463 -14.73 -8.97 -18.54
N ASN A 464 -14.27 -7.76 -18.92
CA ASN A 464 -14.39 -7.31 -20.31
C ASN A 464 -13.54 -8.17 -21.26
N GLY A 465 -12.28 -8.45 -20.95
CA GLY A 465 -11.44 -9.33 -21.79
C GLY A 465 -12.01 -10.74 -21.91
N THR A 466 -12.57 -11.27 -20.82
CA THR A 466 -13.26 -12.58 -20.79
C THR A 466 -14.50 -12.57 -21.70
N ASN A 467 -15.31 -11.51 -21.66
CA ASN A 467 -16.49 -11.38 -22.50
C ASN A 467 -16.12 -11.15 -23.99
N GLU A 468 -15.04 -10.40 -24.27
CA GLU A 468 -14.54 -10.19 -25.63
C GLU A 468 -14.03 -11.48 -26.28
N LEU A 469 -13.45 -12.43 -25.52
CA LEU A 469 -13.18 -13.78 -26.02
C LEU A 469 -14.47 -14.47 -26.47
N GLY A 470 -15.52 -14.40 -25.66
CA GLY A 470 -16.83 -14.95 -26.03
C GLY A 470 -17.36 -14.37 -27.33
N MET A 471 -17.30 -13.04 -27.49
CA MET A 471 -17.73 -12.35 -28.71
C MET A 471 -16.86 -12.67 -29.93
N LEU A 472 -15.55 -12.86 -29.75
CA LEU A 472 -14.66 -13.32 -30.82
C LEU A 472 -15.07 -14.69 -31.34
N TYR A 473 -15.40 -15.62 -30.44
CA TYR A 473 -15.85 -16.96 -30.85
C TYR A 473 -17.19 -16.94 -31.61
N ILE A 474 -18.09 -15.98 -31.33
CA ILE A 474 -19.29 -15.79 -32.15
C ILE A 474 -18.90 -15.37 -33.57
N ALA A 475 -17.96 -14.44 -33.72
CA ALA A 475 -17.47 -14.02 -35.03
C ALA A 475 -16.77 -15.16 -35.80
N MET A 476 -15.99 -15.99 -35.10
CA MET A 476 -15.38 -17.18 -35.69
C MET A 476 -16.42 -18.22 -36.12
N ALA A 477 -17.49 -18.39 -35.34
CA ALA A 477 -18.61 -19.25 -35.71
C ALA A 477 -19.32 -18.74 -36.97
N ALA A 478 -19.51 -17.43 -37.09
CA ALA A 478 -20.12 -16.81 -38.26
C ALA A 478 -19.30 -17.08 -39.54
N ASP A 479 -17.98 -16.86 -39.49
CA ASP A 479 -17.08 -17.14 -40.62
C ASP A 479 -17.01 -18.65 -40.94
N ALA A 480 -17.04 -19.53 -39.92
CA ALA A 480 -17.10 -20.98 -40.11
C ALA A 480 -18.41 -21.43 -40.80
N ARG A 481 -19.55 -20.79 -40.47
CA ARG A 481 -20.84 -21.01 -41.14
C ARG A 481 -20.77 -20.61 -42.60
N GLU A 482 -20.20 -19.43 -42.91
CA GLU A 482 -19.99 -18.97 -44.29
C GLU A 482 -19.12 -19.96 -45.09
N ALA A 483 -18.07 -20.49 -44.44
CA ALA A 483 -17.20 -21.52 -45.01
C ALA A 483 -17.80 -22.93 -45.04
N ARG A 484 -19.06 -23.12 -44.60
CA ARG A 484 -19.77 -24.42 -44.51
C ARG A 484 -19.05 -25.46 -43.64
N LYS A 485 -18.36 -25.00 -42.60
CA LYS A 485 -17.60 -25.83 -41.66
C LYS A 485 -18.39 -26.06 -40.38
N GLN A 486 -19.37 -26.96 -40.45
CA GLN A 486 -20.32 -27.21 -39.36
C GLN A 486 -19.64 -27.49 -38.01
N LYS A 487 -18.63 -28.37 -37.99
CA LYS A 487 -17.91 -28.74 -36.76
C LYS A 487 -17.19 -27.56 -36.12
N GLU A 488 -16.48 -26.76 -36.91
CA GLU A 488 -15.76 -25.57 -36.41
C GLU A 488 -16.74 -24.53 -35.84
N MET A 489 -17.89 -24.35 -36.50
CA MET A 489 -18.95 -23.46 -36.02
C MET A 489 -19.50 -23.92 -34.66
N GLU A 490 -19.84 -25.20 -34.51
CA GLU A 490 -20.37 -25.74 -33.25
C GLU A 490 -19.37 -25.64 -32.09
N GLU A 491 -18.09 -25.92 -32.35
CA GLU A 491 -17.00 -25.77 -31.38
C GLU A 491 -16.83 -24.31 -30.95
N ALA A 492 -16.88 -23.37 -31.90
CA ALA A 492 -16.81 -21.94 -31.63
C ALA A 492 -18.01 -21.45 -30.82
N LEU A 493 -19.25 -21.84 -31.15
CA LEU A 493 -20.44 -21.48 -30.38
C LEU A 493 -20.39 -22.03 -28.95
N LYS A 494 -19.86 -23.23 -28.76
CA LYS A 494 -19.62 -23.81 -27.43
C LYS A 494 -18.60 -22.98 -26.64
N ALA A 495 -17.48 -22.62 -27.25
CA ALA A 495 -16.46 -21.78 -26.62
C ALA A 495 -17.02 -20.39 -26.26
N ALA A 496 -17.81 -19.78 -27.16
CA ALA A 496 -18.48 -18.50 -26.92
C ALA A 496 -19.32 -18.53 -25.64
N ARG A 497 -20.16 -19.57 -25.46
CA ARG A 497 -20.98 -19.74 -24.25
C ARG A 497 -20.13 -19.88 -22.99
N GLN A 498 -19.09 -20.71 -23.02
CA GLN A 498 -18.21 -20.92 -21.86
C GLN A 498 -17.52 -19.63 -21.40
N TRP A 499 -17.02 -18.83 -22.35
CA TRP A 499 -16.41 -17.55 -22.04
C TRP A 499 -17.42 -16.52 -21.51
N HIS A 500 -18.63 -16.50 -22.04
CA HIS A 500 -19.69 -15.64 -21.54
C HIS A 500 -20.14 -16.00 -20.12
N GLU A 501 -20.34 -17.29 -19.84
CA GLU A 501 -20.67 -17.79 -18.50
C GLU A 501 -19.55 -17.46 -17.50
N ARG A 502 -18.29 -17.57 -17.91
CA ARG A 502 -17.15 -17.14 -17.11
C ARG A 502 -17.18 -15.63 -16.86
N ALA A 503 -17.49 -14.80 -17.86
CA ALA A 503 -17.61 -13.36 -17.65
C ALA A 503 -18.72 -13.03 -16.64
N LEU A 504 -19.87 -13.71 -16.73
CA LEU A 504 -21.00 -13.56 -15.80
C LEU A 504 -20.71 -14.04 -14.37
N SER A 505 -19.81 -15.01 -14.19
CA SER A 505 -19.41 -15.49 -12.85
C SER A 505 -18.40 -14.56 -12.16
N LEU A 506 -17.70 -13.72 -12.94
CA LEU A 506 -16.78 -12.71 -12.43
C LEU A 506 -17.49 -11.41 -12.01
N VAL A 507 -18.72 -11.17 -12.48
CA VAL A 507 -19.54 -10.02 -12.05
C VAL A 507 -20.20 -10.36 -10.71
N PRO A 508 -20.11 -9.49 -9.68
CA PRO A 508 -20.83 -9.67 -8.42
C PRO A 508 -22.33 -9.89 -8.65
N LYS A 509 -22.96 -10.72 -7.83
CA LYS A 509 -24.38 -11.08 -8.02
C LYS A 509 -25.30 -9.87 -7.86
N GLU A 510 -24.90 -8.94 -7.01
CA GLU A 510 -25.61 -7.70 -6.70
C GLU A 510 -25.56 -6.68 -7.87
N GLU A 511 -24.65 -6.87 -8.83
CA GLU A 511 -24.48 -6.00 -10.01
C GLU A 511 -25.38 -6.46 -11.17
N GLU A 512 -26.67 -6.66 -10.90
CA GLU A 512 -27.66 -7.20 -11.86
C GLU A 512 -27.73 -6.40 -13.16
N ARG A 513 -27.65 -5.06 -13.08
CA ARG A 513 -27.59 -4.19 -14.26
C ARG A 513 -26.42 -4.54 -15.19
N HIS A 514 -25.23 -4.79 -14.63
CA HIS A 514 -24.06 -5.14 -15.41
C HIS A 514 -24.20 -6.54 -16.00
N ARG A 515 -24.70 -7.52 -15.22
CA ARG A 515 -24.98 -8.88 -15.72
C ARG A 515 -26.00 -8.85 -16.86
N ALA A 516 -27.06 -8.06 -16.71
CA ALA A 516 -28.08 -7.85 -17.73
C ALA A 516 -27.50 -7.21 -18.99
N GLU A 517 -26.62 -6.20 -18.86
CA GLU A 517 -25.99 -5.55 -20.00
C GLU A 517 -25.06 -6.49 -20.76
N LEU A 518 -24.28 -7.33 -20.06
CA LEU A 518 -23.46 -8.36 -20.70
C LEU A 518 -24.33 -9.33 -21.51
N ARG A 519 -25.44 -9.82 -20.93
CA ARG A 519 -26.37 -10.71 -21.65
C ARG A 519 -27.02 -10.04 -22.84
N LYS A 520 -27.51 -8.80 -22.70
CA LYS A 520 -28.11 -8.02 -23.80
C LYS A 520 -27.12 -7.86 -24.96
N ARG A 521 -25.87 -7.47 -24.65
CA ARG A 521 -24.81 -7.33 -25.66
C ARG A 521 -24.51 -8.68 -26.34
N PHE A 522 -24.45 -9.76 -25.57
CA PHE A 522 -24.17 -11.10 -26.09
C PHE A 522 -25.30 -11.62 -27.01
N ALA A 523 -26.55 -11.52 -26.57
CA ALA A 523 -27.74 -11.86 -27.35
C ALA A 523 -27.85 -11.02 -28.64
N LYS A 524 -27.61 -9.70 -28.55
CA LYS A 524 -27.59 -8.81 -29.71
C LYS A 524 -26.53 -9.24 -30.73
N THR A 525 -25.38 -9.71 -30.26
CA THR A 525 -24.29 -10.18 -31.13
C THR A 525 -24.68 -11.48 -31.84
N TYR A 526 -25.25 -12.45 -31.12
CA TYR A 526 -25.79 -13.67 -31.74
C TYR A 526 -26.84 -13.37 -32.81
N ARG A 527 -27.81 -12.49 -32.51
CA ARG A 527 -28.85 -12.10 -33.48
C ARG A 527 -28.25 -11.38 -34.70
N GLY A 528 -27.30 -10.47 -34.49
CA GLY A 528 -26.58 -9.80 -35.58
C GLY A 528 -25.89 -10.79 -36.52
N GLU A 529 -25.34 -11.86 -35.96
CA GLU A 529 -24.71 -12.96 -36.69
C GLU A 529 -25.70 -14.09 -37.05
N LYS A 530 -27.01 -13.88 -36.96
CA LYS A 530 -28.07 -14.84 -37.34
C LYS A 530 -28.01 -16.20 -36.60
N PHE A 531 -27.61 -16.19 -35.35
CA PHE A 531 -27.67 -17.32 -34.42
C PHE A 531 -28.89 -17.16 -33.50
N GLU A 532 -30.10 -17.34 -34.06
CA GLU A 532 -31.35 -17.02 -33.35
C GLU A 532 -31.59 -17.93 -32.13
N GLU A 533 -31.31 -19.23 -32.24
CA GLU A 533 -31.51 -20.18 -31.14
C GLU A 533 -30.64 -19.81 -29.91
N GLU A 534 -29.37 -19.46 -30.15
CA GLU A 534 -28.46 -18.99 -29.10
C GLU A 534 -28.89 -17.64 -28.52
N ALA A 535 -29.35 -16.70 -29.37
CA ALA A 535 -29.85 -15.41 -28.92
C ALA A 535 -31.08 -15.58 -28.00
N GLU A 536 -32.05 -16.40 -28.41
CA GLU A 536 -33.24 -16.71 -27.62
C GLU A 536 -32.92 -17.42 -26.30
N ALA A 537 -31.91 -18.29 -26.28
CA ALA A 537 -31.46 -18.94 -25.05
C ALA A 537 -30.91 -17.90 -24.05
N VAL A 538 -30.08 -16.97 -24.50
CA VAL A 538 -29.53 -15.89 -23.63
C VAL A 538 -30.63 -14.94 -23.16
N GLU A 539 -31.57 -14.59 -24.03
CA GLU A 539 -32.71 -13.72 -23.69
C GLU A 539 -33.69 -14.36 -22.71
N ARG A 540 -33.90 -15.69 -22.79
CA ARG A 540 -34.69 -16.43 -21.78
C ARG A 540 -34.03 -16.35 -20.40
N LEU A 541 -32.73 -16.61 -20.31
CA LEU A 541 -31.98 -16.49 -19.06
C LEU A 541 -32.01 -15.06 -18.49
N LEU A 542 -31.97 -14.05 -19.37
CA LEU A 542 -32.12 -12.66 -18.96
C LEU A 542 -33.50 -12.41 -18.35
N LYS A 543 -34.58 -12.89 -18.98
CA LYS A 543 -35.96 -12.73 -18.47
C LYS A 543 -36.15 -13.43 -17.13
N GLU A 544 -35.65 -14.65 -16.97
CA GLU A 544 -35.71 -15.41 -15.73
C GLU A 544 -35.03 -14.68 -14.57
N GLU A 545 -33.85 -14.10 -14.80
CA GLU A 545 -33.12 -13.34 -13.78
C GLU A 545 -33.85 -12.04 -13.41
N THR A 546 -34.39 -11.31 -14.39
CA THR A 546 -35.18 -10.09 -14.16
C THR A 546 -36.55 -10.34 -13.53
N ALA A 547 -37.07 -11.57 -13.59
CA ALA A 547 -38.32 -11.95 -12.94
C ALA A 547 -38.10 -12.45 -11.51
N SER A 548 -36.87 -12.84 -11.18
CA SER A 548 -36.46 -13.30 -9.83
C SER A 548 -36.01 -12.16 -8.91
N THR A 549 -35.92 -10.94 -9.45
CA THR A 549 -35.43 -9.70 -8.82
C THR A 549 -36.58 -8.70 -8.74
#